data_AF-A0A929H6X1-F1
#
_entry.id   AF-A0A929H6X1-F1
#
_cell.length_a   1.000
_cell.length_b   1.000
_cell.length_c   1.000
_cell.angle_alpha   90.00
_cell.angle_beta   90.00
_cell.angle_gamma   90.00
#
_symmetry.space_group_name_H-M   'P 1'
#
loop_
_entity.id
_entity.type
_entity.pdbx_description
1 polymer ?
#
loop_
_entity_poly.entity_id
_entity_poly.type
_entity_poly.pdbx_seq_one_letter_code
_entity_poly.pdbx_strand_id
1 'polypeptide(L)'
;MAKVKVATVWLESCAGCHMSFLDIDEAIIDLAKVIEFSRSPITDIKEFVPVDVGIVEGSVGNTEQEDVLKELRAHCKILMAWGDCACFGGVCAMRSTFNKEEVLRRGYIETESTYEGKIPSPPGVPALLDEVKPANHIVKVDCYVPGCPPEAQTILYALKELLAGRIPVLPSEMMRFD
;
A
#
# COMPACT_ATOMS: atom_id res chain seq x y z
N MET A 1 -6.69 27.82 5.94
CA MET A 1 -7.08 26.97 4.79
C MET A 1 -7.62 25.66 5.32
N ALA A 2 -8.54 25.01 4.61
CA ALA A 2 -8.93 23.64 4.95
C ALA A 2 -7.73 22.71 4.76
N LYS A 3 -7.55 21.74 5.66
CA LYS A 3 -6.49 20.73 5.54
C LYS A 3 -6.79 19.78 4.39
N VAL A 4 -5.75 19.27 3.74
CA VAL A 4 -5.87 18.22 2.73
C VAL A 4 -6.18 16.91 3.44
N LYS A 5 -7.26 16.25 3.05
CA LYS A 5 -7.66 14.97 3.65
C LYS A 5 -6.97 13.82 2.96
N VAL A 6 -6.33 12.95 3.75
CA VAL A 6 -5.55 11.82 3.26
C VAL A 6 -6.02 10.53 3.90
N ALA A 7 -6.24 9.49 3.09
CA ALA A 7 -6.43 8.12 3.58
C ALA A 7 -5.26 7.24 3.12
N THR A 8 -4.84 6.29 3.95
CA THR A 8 -3.77 5.35 3.61
C THR A 8 -4.20 3.91 3.91
N VAL A 9 -3.64 2.93 3.20
CA VAL A 9 -3.90 1.51 3.44
C VAL A 9 -2.62 0.68 3.34
N TRP A 10 -2.61 -0.43 4.08
CA TRP A 10 -1.69 -1.55 3.87
C TRP A 10 -2.45 -2.69 3.19
N LEU A 11 -1.96 -3.14 2.05
CA LEU A 11 -2.45 -4.35 1.38
C LEU A 11 -1.48 -5.51 1.64
N GLU A 12 -1.04 -6.24 0.61
CA GLU A 12 0.01 -7.24 0.76
C GLU A 12 1.37 -6.54 0.84
N SER A 13 1.75 -6.20 2.08
CA SER A 13 2.84 -5.29 2.42
C SER A 13 3.63 -5.73 3.67
N CYS A 14 4.86 -5.23 3.81
CA CYS A 14 5.68 -5.29 5.01
C CYS A 14 5.56 -4.05 5.94
N ALA A 15 4.71 -3.08 5.60
CA ALA A 15 4.55 -1.77 6.26
C ALA A 15 5.77 -0.83 6.17
N GLY A 16 6.80 -1.20 5.40
CA GLY A 16 8.04 -0.44 5.26
C GLY A 16 7.86 0.96 4.67
N CYS A 17 6.89 1.18 3.77
CA CYS A 17 6.70 2.51 3.18
C CYS A 17 6.06 3.48 4.17
N HIS A 18 5.15 2.99 5.04
CA HIS A 18 4.66 3.79 6.16
C HIS A 18 5.75 4.06 7.19
N MET A 19 6.66 3.12 7.44
CA MET A 19 7.81 3.41 8.31
C MET A 19 8.71 4.48 7.69
N SER A 20 9.01 4.40 6.40
CA SER A 20 9.80 5.45 5.73
C SER A 20 9.06 6.81 5.68
N PHE A 21 7.74 6.80 5.63
CA PHE A 21 6.94 8.01 5.84
C PHE A 21 7.11 8.58 7.26
N LEU A 22 7.23 7.73 8.29
CA LEU A 22 7.50 8.17 9.66
C LEU A 22 8.96 8.62 9.86
N ASP A 23 9.89 8.11 9.05
CA ASP A 23 11.31 8.54 9.00
C ASP A 23 11.48 9.97 8.40
N ILE A 24 10.40 10.71 8.13
CA ILE A 24 10.47 12.16 7.92
C ILE A 24 10.70 12.93 9.25
N ASP A 25 10.73 12.21 10.38
CA ASP A 25 11.06 12.71 11.71
C ASP A 25 10.22 13.94 12.09
N GLU A 26 10.85 15.06 12.46
CA GLU A 26 10.17 16.27 12.88
C GLU A 26 9.30 16.91 11.79
N ALA A 27 9.54 16.61 10.51
CA ALA A 27 8.75 17.17 9.41
C ALA A 27 7.28 16.73 9.49
N ILE A 28 6.97 15.63 10.18
CA ILE A 28 5.60 15.18 10.41
C ILE A 28 4.78 16.21 11.20
N ILE A 29 5.43 17.00 12.07
CA ILE A 29 4.78 18.04 12.88
C ILE A 29 4.26 19.15 11.96
N ASP A 30 5.05 19.56 10.98
CA ASP A 30 4.63 20.56 10.00
C ASP A 30 3.59 19.99 9.04
N LEU A 31 3.75 18.73 8.64
CA LEU A 31 2.78 18.05 7.79
C LEU A 31 1.40 17.96 8.46
N ALA A 32 1.34 17.67 9.77
CA ALA A 32 0.10 17.60 10.54
C ALA A 32 -0.65 18.94 10.62
N LYS A 33 0.01 20.08 10.33
CA LYS A 33 -0.65 21.39 10.26
C LYS A 33 -1.46 21.56 8.98
N VAL A 34 -1.11 20.84 7.91
CA VAL A 34 -1.70 20.98 6.57
C VAL A 34 -2.44 19.73 6.07
N ILE A 35 -2.16 18.57 6.64
CA ILE A 35 -2.82 17.29 6.36
C ILE A 35 -3.73 16.87 7.52
N GLU A 36 -4.87 16.28 7.18
CA GLU A 36 -5.75 15.56 8.08
C GLU A 36 -5.84 14.10 7.63
N PHE A 37 -5.40 13.17 8.47
CA PHE A 37 -5.55 11.73 8.18
C PHE A 37 -6.96 11.25 8.51
N SER A 38 -7.57 10.59 7.53
CA SER A 38 -8.79 9.79 7.67
C SER A 38 -8.40 8.35 8.01
N ARG A 39 -9.05 7.34 7.42
CA ARG A 39 -8.68 5.93 7.53
C ARG A 39 -7.21 5.74 7.16
N SER A 40 -6.48 5.18 8.11
CA SER A 40 -5.06 4.85 7.99
C SER A 40 -4.71 3.77 9.00
N PRO A 41 -3.77 2.86 8.72
CA PRO A 41 -3.27 1.89 9.70
C PRO A 41 -2.71 2.52 10.98
N ILE A 42 -2.29 3.79 10.94
CA ILE A 42 -1.81 4.56 12.10
C ILE A 42 -2.90 5.39 12.78
N THR A 43 -4.18 5.12 12.48
CA THR A 43 -5.35 5.77 13.09
C THR A 43 -6.40 4.73 13.46
N ASP A 44 -7.36 5.12 14.31
CA ASP A 44 -8.47 4.24 14.71
C ASP A 44 -9.67 4.27 13.75
N ILE A 45 -9.63 5.08 12.68
CA ILE A 45 -10.74 5.27 11.74
C ILE A 45 -10.86 4.05 10.81
N LYS A 46 -12.05 3.43 10.76
CA LYS A 46 -12.29 2.17 10.01
C LYS A 46 -13.00 2.35 8.67
N GLU A 47 -13.82 3.40 8.56
CA GLU A 47 -14.61 3.67 7.35
C GLU A 47 -13.86 4.61 6.41
N PHE A 48 -13.99 4.41 5.10
CA PHE A 48 -13.56 5.43 4.16
C PHE A 48 -14.60 6.55 4.08
N VAL A 49 -14.11 7.78 4.08
CA VAL A 49 -14.89 8.98 3.72
C VAL A 49 -14.25 9.61 2.49
N PRO A 50 -14.93 10.51 1.76
CA PRO A 50 -14.31 11.24 0.67
C PRO A 50 -13.04 11.99 1.13
N VAL A 51 -11.93 11.72 0.46
CA VAL A 51 -10.60 12.32 0.71
C VAL A 51 -10.02 12.93 -0.56
N ASP A 52 -9.07 13.85 -0.39
CA ASP A 52 -8.37 14.46 -1.51
C ASP A 52 -7.33 13.50 -2.08
N VAL A 53 -6.60 12.79 -1.20
CA VAL A 53 -5.55 11.85 -1.58
C VAL A 53 -5.78 10.50 -0.91
N GLY A 54 -5.82 9.44 -1.70
CA GLY A 54 -5.70 8.07 -1.25
C GLY A 54 -4.28 7.57 -1.49
N ILE A 55 -3.72 6.85 -0.55
CA ILE A 55 -2.37 6.30 -0.64
C ILE A 55 -2.43 4.80 -0.39
N VAL A 56 -1.92 4.03 -1.34
CA VAL A 56 -1.83 2.57 -1.22
C VAL A 56 -0.37 2.16 -1.08
N GLU A 57 -0.07 1.42 -0.02
CA GLU A 57 1.14 0.62 0.09
C GLU A 57 0.78 -0.87 -0.02
N GLY A 58 1.63 -1.63 -0.69
CA GLY A 58 1.45 -3.08 -0.85
C GLY A 58 0.80 -3.45 -2.17
N SER A 59 1.02 -4.70 -2.54
CA SER A 59 0.40 -5.32 -3.70
C SER A 59 -0.97 -5.91 -3.32
N VAL A 60 -1.72 -6.42 -4.30
CA VAL A 60 -3.02 -7.05 -4.08
C VAL A 60 -2.88 -8.55 -4.33
N GLY A 61 -3.05 -9.37 -3.29
CA GLY A 61 -2.98 -10.83 -3.43
C GLY A 61 -4.06 -11.60 -2.70
N ASN A 62 -5.05 -10.94 -2.10
CA ASN A 62 -6.29 -11.58 -1.66
C ASN A 62 -7.54 -10.76 -2.01
N THR A 63 -8.71 -11.38 -1.87
CA THR A 63 -10.00 -10.77 -2.25
C THR A 63 -10.35 -9.52 -1.44
N GLU A 64 -10.05 -9.50 -0.13
CA GLU A 64 -10.34 -8.36 0.73
C GLU A 64 -9.47 -7.15 0.35
N GLN A 65 -8.19 -7.37 0.04
CA GLN A 65 -7.30 -6.30 -0.42
C GLN A 65 -7.77 -5.68 -1.74
N GLU A 66 -8.31 -6.50 -2.64
CA GLU A 66 -8.89 -6.02 -3.90
C GLU A 66 -10.09 -5.10 -3.63
N ASP A 67 -10.97 -5.49 -2.70
CA ASP A 67 -12.13 -4.71 -2.29
C ASP A 67 -11.71 -3.40 -1.60
N VAL A 68 -10.76 -3.47 -0.66
CA VAL A 68 -10.22 -2.29 0.04
C VAL A 68 -9.58 -1.30 -0.94
N LEU A 69 -8.85 -1.78 -1.94
CA LEU A 69 -8.24 -0.91 -2.96
C LEU A 69 -9.30 -0.23 -3.83
N LYS A 70 -10.33 -0.96 -4.27
CA LYS A 70 -11.47 -0.40 -5.02
C LYS A 70 -12.22 0.64 -4.19
N GLU A 71 -12.42 0.35 -2.90
CA GLU A 71 -13.10 1.27 -1.98
C GLU A 71 -12.29 2.55 -1.75
N LEU A 72 -10.98 2.44 -1.50
CA LEU A 72 -10.08 3.60 -1.40
C LEU A 72 -10.14 4.43 -2.69
N ARG A 73 -10.06 3.78 -3.85
CA ARG A 73 -10.13 4.47 -5.16
C ARG A 73 -11.44 5.22 -5.34
N ALA A 74 -12.57 4.65 -4.93
CA ALA A 74 -13.87 5.30 -5.05
C ALA A 74 -14.01 6.54 -4.15
N HIS A 75 -13.25 6.61 -3.06
CA HIS A 75 -13.31 7.70 -2.09
C HIS A 75 -12.20 8.75 -2.23
N CYS A 76 -11.20 8.56 -3.08
CA CYS A 76 -10.13 9.53 -3.30
C CYS A 76 -10.20 10.23 -4.67
N LYS A 77 -9.80 11.49 -4.71
CA LYS A 77 -9.63 12.24 -5.98
C LYS A 77 -8.35 11.81 -6.68
N ILE A 78 -7.25 11.73 -5.93
CA ILE A 78 -5.93 11.28 -6.40
C ILE A 78 -5.55 10.00 -5.65
N LEU A 79 -5.17 8.95 -6.37
CA LEU A 79 -4.59 7.73 -5.80
C LEU A 79 -3.08 7.71 -6.08
N MET A 80 -2.29 7.64 -5.02
CA MET A 80 -0.84 7.52 -5.05
C MET A 80 -0.42 6.11 -4.61
N ALA A 81 0.45 5.46 -5.39
CA ALA A 81 1.06 4.18 -5.01
C ALA A 81 2.42 4.43 -4.34
N TRP A 82 2.59 3.92 -3.12
CA TRP A 82 3.84 3.93 -2.38
C TRP A 82 4.52 2.57 -2.41
N GLY A 83 5.76 2.59 -2.88
CA GLY A 83 6.69 1.47 -2.88
C GLY A 83 6.49 0.46 -4.01
N ASP A 84 7.51 -0.35 -4.21
CA ASP A 84 7.58 -1.29 -5.34
C ASP A 84 6.50 -2.37 -5.29
N CYS A 85 6.01 -2.72 -4.10
CA CYS A 85 4.86 -3.61 -3.98
C CYS A 85 3.61 -3.02 -4.65
N ALA A 86 3.27 -1.76 -4.36
CA ALA A 86 2.09 -1.12 -4.96
C ALA A 86 2.32 -0.74 -6.44
N CYS A 87 3.55 -0.32 -6.78
CA CYS A 87 3.90 0.11 -8.13
C CYS A 87 4.05 -1.06 -9.12
N PHE A 88 4.67 -2.17 -8.69
CA PHE A 88 5.15 -3.24 -9.56
C PHE A 88 4.85 -4.67 -9.07
N GLY A 89 4.31 -4.83 -7.86
CA GLY A 89 4.00 -6.13 -7.23
C GLY A 89 5.01 -6.54 -6.15
N GLY A 90 6.27 -6.13 -6.30
CA GLY A 90 7.33 -6.30 -5.29
C GLY A 90 7.66 -7.75 -4.93
N VAL A 91 8.28 -7.93 -3.76
CA VAL A 91 8.72 -9.24 -3.25
C VAL A 91 7.56 -10.25 -3.13
N CYS A 92 6.37 -9.78 -2.73
CA CYS A 92 5.18 -10.62 -2.59
C CYS A 92 4.78 -11.26 -3.93
N ALA A 93 4.99 -10.56 -5.05
CA ALA A 93 4.65 -11.09 -6.37
C ALA A 93 5.47 -12.30 -6.80
N MET A 94 6.62 -12.57 -6.18
CA MET A 94 7.41 -13.78 -6.46
C MET A 94 6.64 -15.08 -6.23
N ARG A 95 5.64 -15.10 -5.35
CA ARG A 95 4.80 -16.30 -5.16
C ARG A 95 3.98 -16.65 -6.41
N SER A 96 3.77 -15.69 -7.31
CA SER A 96 2.94 -15.84 -8.52
C SER A 96 3.61 -16.70 -9.61
N THR A 97 4.87 -17.12 -9.41
CA THR A 97 5.51 -18.16 -10.25
C THR A 97 5.09 -19.57 -9.87
N PHE A 98 4.39 -19.74 -8.73
CA PHE A 98 3.89 -21.00 -8.23
C PHE A 98 2.37 -21.02 -8.28
N ASN A 99 1.78 -22.21 -8.30
CA ASN A 99 0.35 -22.34 -8.15
C ASN A 99 -0.06 -21.98 -6.69
N LYS A 100 -1.18 -21.26 -6.53
CA LYS A 100 -1.68 -20.80 -5.23
C LYS A 100 -1.88 -21.95 -4.23
N GLU A 101 -2.41 -23.08 -4.67
CA GLU A 101 -2.61 -24.25 -3.82
C GLU A 101 -1.27 -24.83 -3.34
N GLU A 102 -0.22 -24.80 -4.17
CA GLU A 102 1.14 -25.19 -3.77
C GLU A 102 1.72 -24.26 -2.72
N VAL A 103 1.54 -22.94 -2.87
CA VAL A 103 1.99 -21.95 -1.87
C VAL A 103 1.32 -22.18 -0.52
N LEU A 104 0.00 -22.40 -0.51
CA LEU A 104 -0.76 -22.69 0.71
C LEU A 104 -0.34 -24.02 1.34
N ARG A 105 -0.16 -25.07 0.53
CA ARG A 105 0.29 -26.39 1.00
C ARG A 105 1.69 -26.31 1.60
N ARG A 106 2.62 -25.57 0.95
CA ARG A 106 3.95 -25.35 1.50
C ARG A 106 3.89 -24.61 2.83
N GLY A 107 3.13 -23.54 2.94
CA GLY A 107 3.05 -22.70 4.13
C GLY A 107 2.39 -23.35 5.35
N TYR A 108 1.35 -24.17 5.14
CA TYR A 108 0.49 -24.67 6.22
C TYR A 108 0.48 -26.19 6.41
N ILE A 109 1.11 -26.97 5.52
CA ILE A 109 1.12 -28.45 5.59
C ILE A 109 2.54 -29.01 5.56
N GLU A 110 3.39 -28.54 4.65
CA GLU A 110 4.67 -29.22 4.35
C GLU A 110 5.89 -28.63 5.04
N THR A 111 5.78 -27.52 5.75
CA THR A 111 6.93 -27.01 6.52
C THR A 111 7.31 -28.00 7.61
N GLU A 112 8.60 -28.15 7.83
CA GLU A 112 9.21 -29.21 8.63
C GLU A 112 8.78 -29.14 10.11
N SER A 113 8.39 -27.94 10.56
CA SER A 113 7.89 -27.66 11.91
C SER A 113 6.37 -27.78 12.05
N THR A 114 5.63 -28.02 10.96
CA THR A 114 4.16 -28.11 11.02
C THR A 114 3.72 -29.44 11.61
N TYR A 115 2.87 -29.37 12.63
CA TYR A 115 2.19 -30.51 13.23
C TYR A 115 0.71 -30.48 12.85
N GLU A 116 0.17 -31.58 12.32
CA GLU A 116 -1.23 -31.70 11.89
C GLU A 116 -1.69 -30.58 10.94
N GLY A 117 -0.89 -30.32 9.91
CA GLY A 117 -1.09 -29.21 8.97
C GLY A 117 -2.41 -29.29 8.20
N LYS A 118 -3.01 -28.12 7.97
CA LYS A 118 -4.25 -27.92 7.20
C LYS A 118 -4.29 -26.52 6.62
N ILE A 119 -4.83 -26.38 5.41
CA ILE A 119 -5.05 -25.05 4.81
C ILE A 119 -6.14 -24.32 5.60
N PRO A 120 -5.88 -23.12 6.15
CA PRO A 120 -6.90 -22.35 6.85
C PRO A 120 -8.01 -21.89 5.90
N SER A 121 -9.26 -22.16 6.27
CA SER A 121 -10.45 -21.62 5.59
C SER A 121 -11.61 -21.28 6.55
N PRO A 122 -11.37 -20.66 7.72
CA PRO A 122 -12.46 -20.23 8.58
C PRO A 122 -13.22 -19.04 7.97
N PRO A 123 -14.47 -18.78 8.37
CA PRO A 123 -15.17 -17.56 8.01
C PRO A 123 -14.34 -16.31 8.38
N GLY A 124 -14.23 -15.36 7.46
CA GLY A 124 -13.50 -14.11 7.66
C GLY A 124 -12.02 -14.12 7.26
N VAL A 125 -11.46 -15.26 6.82
CA VAL A 125 -10.13 -15.26 6.15
C VAL A 125 -10.33 -15.09 4.65
N PRO A 126 -9.82 -14.01 4.03
CA PRO A 126 -9.99 -13.78 2.60
C PRO A 126 -9.23 -14.82 1.78
N ALA A 127 -9.80 -15.18 0.63
CA ALA A 127 -9.16 -16.11 -0.29
C ALA A 127 -7.98 -15.40 -0.98
N LEU A 128 -6.85 -16.10 -1.12
CA LEU A 128 -5.76 -15.63 -1.96
C LEU A 128 -6.20 -15.58 -3.43
N LEU A 129 -5.78 -14.54 -4.13
CA LEU A 129 -5.81 -14.45 -5.58
C LEU A 129 -4.78 -15.41 -6.17
N ASP A 130 -5.04 -15.87 -7.40
CA ASP A 130 -4.14 -16.76 -8.13
C ASP A 130 -2.77 -16.13 -8.34
N GLU A 131 -2.74 -14.82 -8.62
CA GLU A 131 -1.54 -14.02 -8.77
C GLU A 131 -1.65 -12.75 -7.94
N VAL A 132 -0.51 -12.31 -7.41
CA VAL A 132 -0.36 -11.00 -6.78
C VAL A 132 -0.23 -9.93 -7.86
N LYS A 133 -0.95 -8.82 -7.72
CA LYS A 133 -1.02 -7.76 -8.72
C LYS A 133 -0.60 -6.41 -8.14
N PRO A 134 0.12 -5.56 -8.90
CA PRO A 134 0.30 -4.16 -8.53
C PRO A 134 -1.04 -3.42 -8.55
N ALA A 135 -1.11 -2.27 -7.87
CA ALA A 135 -2.36 -1.53 -7.68
C ALA A 135 -2.99 -1.08 -9.02
N ASN A 136 -2.16 -0.72 -10.00
CA ASN A 136 -2.58 -0.24 -11.32
C ASN A 136 -3.22 -1.33 -12.21
N HIS A 137 -3.09 -2.61 -11.87
CA HIS A 137 -3.80 -3.70 -12.54
C HIS A 137 -5.26 -3.82 -12.07
N ILE A 138 -5.60 -3.24 -10.91
CA ILE A 138 -6.95 -3.32 -10.32
C ILE A 138 -7.71 -2.01 -10.50
N VAL A 139 -7.05 -0.87 -10.26
CA VAL A 139 -7.66 0.46 -10.31
C VAL A 139 -6.74 1.48 -10.99
N LYS A 140 -7.30 2.60 -11.44
CA LYS A 140 -6.49 3.73 -11.93
C LYS A 140 -5.67 4.34 -10.79
N VAL A 141 -4.34 4.32 -10.94
CA VAL A 141 -3.37 5.03 -10.09
C VAL A 141 -2.94 6.31 -10.80
N ASP A 142 -2.88 7.43 -10.08
CA ASP A 142 -2.58 8.75 -10.65
C ASP A 142 -1.10 9.14 -10.55
N CYS A 143 -0.38 8.65 -9.53
CA CYS A 143 1.05 8.88 -9.37
C CYS A 143 1.72 7.75 -8.56
N TYR A 144 3.03 7.62 -8.73
CA TYR A 144 3.82 6.50 -8.23
C TYR A 144 5.05 7.03 -7.48
N VAL A 145 5.39 6.37 -6.39
CA VAL A 145 6.58 6.64 -5.59
C VAL A 145 7.32 5.32 -5.39
N PRO A 146 8.25 4.95 -6.29
CA PRO A 146 8.96 3.66 -6.24
C PRO A 146 10.05 3.63 -5.16
N GLY A 147 10.46 2.40 -4.80
CA GLY A 147 11.44 2.06 -3.76
C GLY A 147 10.94 1.00 -2.79
N CYS A 148 11.82 0.25 -2.11
CA CYS A 148 11.43 -0.84 -1.22
C CYS A 148 12.04 -0.75 0.20
N PRO A 149 11.76 0.33 0.98
CA PRO A 149 10.76 1.36 0.72
C PRO A 149 11.32 2.59 -0.02
N PRO A 150 10.47 3.47 -0.58
CA PRO A 150 10.92 4.77 -1.08
C PRO A 150 11.56 5.57 0.04
N GLU A 151 12.65 6.30 -0.24
CA GLU A 151 13.30 7.13 0.77
C GLU A 151 12.33 8.18 1.37
N ALA A 152 12.50 8.47 2.66
CA ALA A 152 11.65 9.43 3.40
C ALA A 152 11.54 10.80 2.70
N GLN A 153 12.65 11.28 2.15
CA GLN A 153 12.68 12.55 1.41
C GLN A 153 11.91 12.48 0.08
N THR A 154 11.92 11.33 -0.60
CA THR A 154 11.12 11.10 -1.82
C THR A 154 9.64 11.11 -1.50
N ILE A 155 9.21 10.46 -0.40
CA ILE A 155 7.82 10.51 0.08
C ILE A 155 7.42 11.94 0.43
N LEU A 156 8.26 12.65 1.19
CA LEU A 156 7.99 14.03 1.60
C LEU A 156 7.90 14.97 0.39
N TYR A 157 8.76 14.79 -0.62
CA TYR A 157 8.71 15.52 -1.87
C TYR A 157 7.38 15.29 -2.60
N ALA A 158 6.98 14.03 -2.77
CA ALA A 158 5.74 13.68 -3.45
C ALA A 158 4.51 14.28 -2.76
N LEU A 159 4.47 14.25 -1.42
CA LEU A 159 3.42 14.88 -0.63
C LEU A 159 3.41 16.40 -0.79
N LYS A 160 4.57 17.07 -0.77
CA LYS A 160 4.67 18.52 -0.95
C LYS A 160 4.20 18.96 -2.34
N GLU A 161 4.50 18.20 -3.39
CA GLU A 161 3.99 18.48 -4.73
C GLU A 161 2.46 18.40 -4.78
N LEU A 162 1.88 17.36 -4.19
CA LEU A 162 0.42 17.21 -4.09
C LEU A 162 -0.22 18.35 -3.29
N LEU A 163 0.38 18.72 -2.15
CA LEU A 163 -0.08 19.85 -1.33
C LEU A 163 -0.02 21.18 -2.09
N ALA A 164 0.89 21.31 -3.05
CA ALA A 164 1.00 22.46 -3.93
C ALA A 164 0.10 22.34 -5.19
N GLY A 165 -0.78 21.33 -5.25
CA GLY A 165 -1.74 21.13 -6.33
C GLY A 165 -1.15 20.52 -7.61
N ARG A 166 0.05 19.92 -7.53
CA ARG A 166 0.73 19.29 -8.66
C ARG A 166 0.74 17.78 -8.51
N ILE A 167 0.57 17.05 -9.62
CA ILE A 167 0.83 15.62 -9.64
C ILE A 167 2.36 15.44 -9.60
N PRO A 168 2.90 14.71 -8.60
CA PRO A 168 4.34 14.60 -8.43
C PRO A 168 5.00 13.91 -9.61
N VAL A 169 6.07 14.54 -10.10
CA VAL A 169 7.01 13.96 -11.06
C VAL A 169 8.34 13.83 -10.34
N LEU A 170 8.74 12.60 -10.05
CA LEU A 170 9.95 12.36 -9.26
C LEU A 170 11.21 12.66 -10.09
N PRO A 171 12.15 13.44 -9.55
CA PRO A 171 13.48 13.57 -10.15
C PRO A 171 14.18 12.22 -10.26
N SER A 172 15.01 12.03 -11.28
CA SER A 172 15.66 10.74 -11.55
C SER A 172 16.58 10.29 -10.41
N GLU A 173 17.20 11.23 -9.71
CA GLU A 173 18.04 11.01 -8.54
C GLU A 173 17.27 10.53 -7.30
N MET A 174 15.96 10.75 -7.25
CA MET A 174 15.07 10.31 -6.16
C MET A 174 14.37 8.98 -6.47
N MET A 175 14.51 8.46 -7.69
CA MET A 175 13.92 7.19 -8.09
C MET A 175 14.86 6.03 -7.74
N ARG A 176 14.41 5.20 -6.78
CA ARG A 176 15.04 3.95 -6.37
C ARG A 176 14.06 2.79 -6.56
N PHE A 177 14.58 1.57 -6.64
CA PHE A 177 13.81 0.34 -6.90
C PHE A 177 14.33 -0.85 -6.05
N ASP A 178 15.05 -0.51 -4.99
CA ASP A 178 15.73 -1.40 -4.05
C ASP A 178 15.30 -1.11 -2.61
#